data_AF-A0A8S2ARW0-F1
#
_entry.id   AF-A0A8S2ARW0-F1
#
_cell.length_a   1.000
_cell.length_b   1.000
_cell.length_c   1.000
_cell.angle_alpha   90.00
_cell.angle_beta   90.00
_cell.angle_gamma   90.00
#
_symmetry.space_group_name_H-M   'P 1'
#
loop_
_entity.id
_entity.type
_entity.pdbx_description
1 polymer ?
#
loop_
_entity_poly.entity_id
_entity_poly.type
_entity_poly.pdbx_seq_one_letter_code
_entity_poly.pdbx_strand_id
1 'polypeptide(L)'
;MQMFDGYNNHVADGTDVLIHIDGYRIEDWMGIKRKVDGRGCIDLSGILKVTEGYGKSVSLSVVSGNEVIFRKEESQIEERELRLVTELPDCCAAGSNLVNLIFQVTDSDGSLDTRIHHDEKSGCFHTMCIESDSSSVENAIRYAFVHGSCKVPSLSLPENEGVFSYRVFHSRYPELHMSVKVTCAPTFERDEIGYSTPHSRTTPPPESGMPSITNSSVTPCSQFGVLAIRSSSLALSSQTGLMDIAQYTESLKETINSDEELRVELDKCLKCLQDQHEHAEQECSRLQASLEPLGASFPECLSTKELMMKQIEDKHHDTAASVFCCLYRKAPPPQSLLLSKKGMFGLVALLGSVASTSLSRVLSEYLGKDTMLSLVCKSSHFGPKSDEYRKLQSEAASLGRSITNRFLVICLDAIRPWRNGLVKNDPQKRLAMDNPYLPNGDPIPGFKGYAVNMIDLASEELNIQSSSGYGLRETLLYGVFGELQVYETGEHLEAALPHINGGDAVSLDGVIARENGFI
;
A
#
# COMPACT_ATOMS: atom_id res chain seq x y z
N MET A 1 23.86 26.53 -16.75
CA MET A 1 24.09 27.76 -15.94
C MET A 1 25.51 28.23 -16.19
N GLN A 2 25.70 29.52 -16.49
CA GLN A 2 27.01 30.09 -16.82
C GLN A 2 27.62 30.77 -15.59
N MET A 3 28.94 30.67 -15.43
CA MET A 3 29.66 31.15 -14.24
C MET A 3 30.84 32.03 -14.62
N PHE A 4 31.12 33.01 -13.77
CA PHE A 4 32.17 34.01 -13.96
C PHE A 4 33.04 34.11 -12.70
N ASP A 5 34.31 34.46 -12.88
CA ASP A 5 35.23 34.77 -11.77
C ASP A 5 35.04 36.21 -11.25
N GLY A 6 35.76 36.58 -10.19
CA GLY A 6 35.76 37.94 -9.62
C GLY A 6 36.28 39.04 -10.57
N TYR A 7 36.78 38.68 -11.76
CA TYR A 7 37.23 39.59 -12.82
C TYR A 7 36.29 39.57 -14.04
N ASN A 8 35.13 38.91 -13.93
CA ASN A 8 34.11 38.74 -14.96
C ASN A 8 34.57 37.94 -16.20
N ASN A 9 35.57 37.05 -16.06
CA ASN A 9 35.93 36.05 -17.07
C ASN A 9 35.16 34.75 -16.82
N HIS A 10 35.02 33.90 -17.84
CA HIS A 10 34.49 32.54 -17.64
C HIS A 10 35.42 31.72 -16.74
N VAL A 11 34.81 30.99 -15.79
CA VAL A 11 35.54 30.01 -14.98
C VAL A 11 36.12 28.93 -15.88
N ALA A 12 37.39 28.56 -15.66
CA ALA A 12 38.15 27.68 -16.54
C ALA A 12 37.58 26.25 -16.62
N ASP A 13 37.69 25.64 -17.80
CA ASP A 13 37.29 24.25 -18.07
C ASP A 13 37.93 23.27 -17.08
N GLY A 14 37.15 22.28 -16.62
CA GLY A 14 37.59 21.26 -15.67
C GLY A 14 37.72 21.73 -14.20
N THR A 15 37.54 23.02 -13.90
CA THR A 15 37.56 23.57 -12.52
C THR A 15 36.48 22.89 -11.67
N ASP A 16 36.85 22.42 -10.48
CA ASP A 16 35.91 21.87 -9.51
C ASP A 16 35.17 22.99 -8.77
N VAL A 17 33.84 22.89 -8.72
CA VAL A 17 32.95 23.83 -8.03
C VAL A 17 31.95 23.07 -7.15
N LEU A 18 31.49 23.73 -6.09
CA LEU A 18 30.56 23.20 -5.10
C LEU A 18 29.23 23.96 -5.15
N ILE A 19 28.14 23.24 -5.34
CA ILE A 19 26.78 23.80 -5.34
C ILE A 19 26.26 23.84 -3.90
N HIS A 20 25.82 25.02 -3.48
CA HIS A 20 25.02 25.22 -2.27
C HIS A 20 23.57 25.46 -2.69
N ILE A 21 22.66 24.67 -2.14
CA ILE A 21 21.23 24.72 -2.43
C ILE A 21 20.45 24.76 -1.13
N ASP A 22 19.38 25.56 -1.14
CA ASP A 22 18.35 25.58 -0.11
C ASP A 22 16.98 25.37 -0.78
N GLY A 23 16.21 24.43 -0.25
CA GLY A 23 14.94 23.97 -0.82
C GLY A 23 14.97 23.34 -2.23
N TYR A 24 16.14 22.91 -2.68
CA TYR A 24 16.31 22.04 -3.85
C TYR A 24 17.00 20.71 -3.49
N ARG A 25 16.81 19.70 -4.34
CA ARG A 25 17.58 18.45 -4.40
C ARG A 25 18.20 18.30 -5.79
N ILE A 26 19.40 17.72 -5.83
CA ILE A 26 20.03 17.21 -7.04
C ILE A 26 19.81 15.69 -7.07
N GLU A 27 19.35 15.16 -8.21
CA GLU A 27 18.99 13.74 -8.39
C GLU A 27 19.99 12.92 -9.20
N ASP A 28 21.25 13.36 -9.30
CA ASP A 28 22.31 12.56 -9.93
C ASP A 28 23.39 12.11 -8.93
N TRP A 29 24.17 11.13 -9.37
CA TRP A 29 25.26 10.53 -8.60
C TRP A 29 26.48 11.46 -8.41
N MET A 30 26.56 12.57 -9.16
CA MET A 30 27.61 13.58 -8.99
C MET A 30 27.30 14.53 -7.82
N GLY A 31 26.01 14.72 -7.53
CA GLY A 31 25.52 15.54 -6.42
C GLY A 31 25.96 17.00 -6.52
N ILE A 32 26.41 17.56 -5.40
CA ILE A 32 26.77 18.98 -5.28
C ILE A 32 28.12 19.36 -5.88
N LYS A 33 28.98 18.40 -6.27
CA LYS A 33 30.28 18.71 -6.89
C LYS A 33 30.17 18.66 -8.41
N ARG A 34 30.63 19.70 -9.09
CA ARG A 34 30.64 19.79 -10.56
C ARG A 34 31.99 20.20 -11.10
N LYS A 35 32.22 19.84 -12.36
CA LYS A 35 33.27 20.44 -13.18
C LYS A 35 32.63 21.39 -14.18
N VAL A 36 33.26 22.54 -14.36
CA VAL A 36 32.88 23.53 -15.38
C VAL A 36 33.22 22.98 -16.77
N ASP A 37 32.33 23.17 -17.75
CA ASP A 37 32.57 22.81 -19.15
C ASP A 37 33.45 23.84 -19.87
N GLY A 38 33.90 23.51 -21.08
CA GLY A 38 34.68 24.41 -21.96
C GLY A 38 33.97 25.71 -22.40
N ARG A 39 32.77 26.02 -21.89
CA ARG A 39 32.02 27.26 -22.10
C ARG A 39 31.76 28.01 -20.78
N GLY A 40 32.45 27.66 -19.70
CA GLY A 40 32.27 28.29 -18.39
C GLY A 40 30.94 27.91 -17.72
N CYS A 41 30.34 26.78 -18.08
CA CYS A 41 29.00 26.38 -17.62
C CYS A 41 29.01 25.10 -16.79
N ILE A 42 28.01 24.98 -15.90
CA ILE A 42 27.56 23.68 -15.37
C ILE A 42 26.12 23.44 -15.82
N ASP A 43 25.80 22.19 -16.18
CA ASP A 43 24.44 21.80 -16.50
C ASP A 43 23.76 21.19 -15.27
N LEU A 44 22.55 21.67 -15.00
CA LEU A 44 21.66 21.24 -13.91
C LEU A 44 20.24 20.94 -14.45
N SER A 45 20.08 20.92 -15.77
CA SER A 45 18.81 20.71 -16.45
C SER A 45 18.29 19.30 -16.19
N GLY A 46 17.01 19.19 -15.79
CA GLY A 46 16.37 17.90 -15.52
C GLY A 46 16.80 17.19 -14.23
N ILE A 47 17.89 17.60 -13.58
CA ILE A 47 18.43 16.97 -12.36
C ILE A 47 18.23 17.79 -11.08
N LEU A 48 17.97 19.10 -11.19
CA LEU A 48 17.63 19.95 -10.05
C LEU A 48 16.11 19.96 -9.85
N LYS A 49 15.63 19.38 -8.75
CA LYS A 49 14.22 19.43 -8.34
C LYS A 49 14.02 20.32 -7.13
N VAL A 50 12.86 20.98 -7.08
CA VAL A 50 12.38 21.69 -5.89
C VAL A 50 11.94 20.66 -4.85
N THR A 51 12.28 20.89 -3.58
CA THR A 51 11.84 20.03 -2.45
C THR A 51 10.92 20.73 -1.46
N GLU A 52 10.93 22.06 -1.43
CA GLU A 52 10.03 22.84 -0.57
C GLU A 52 8.61 22.94 -1.15
N GLY A 53 7.66 23.23 -0.27
CA GLY A 53 6.26 23.42 -0.61
C GLY A 53 5.94 24.78 -1.25
N TYR A 54 4.69 24.96 -1.67
CA TYR A 54 4.24 26.19 -2.30
C TYR A 54 4.44 27.44 -1.40
N GLY A 55 4.78 28.57 -2.01
CA GLY A 55 5.04 29.84 -1.32
C GLY A 55 6.34 29.92 -0.51
N LYS A 56 7.17 28.86 -0.47
CA LYS A 56 8.49 28.90 0.20
C LYS A 56 9.56 29.52 -0.71
N SER A 57 10.57 30.15 -0.10
CA SER A 57 11.78 30.59 -0.81
C SER A 57 12.71 29.41 -1.08
N VAL A 58 13.35 29.40 -2.25
CA VAL A 58 14.44 28.47 -2.59
C VAL A 58 15.64 29.25 -3.10
N SER A 59 16.85 28.79 -2.80
CA SER A 59 18.10 29.47 -3.18
C SER A 59 19.12 28.51 -3.79
N LEU A 60 19.95 29.04 -4.69
CA LEU A 60 21.04 28.29 -5.30
C LEU A 60 22.25 29.20 -5.45
N SER A 61 23.41 28.73 -5.00
CA SER A 61 24.70 29.38 -5.21
C SER A 61 25.78 28.36 -5.53
N VAL A 62 26.89 28.83 -6.11
CA VAL A 62 28.05 28.01 -6.42
C VAL A 62 29.30 28.65 -5.87
N VAL A 63 30.11 27.83 -5.24
CA VAL A 63 31.37 28.19 -4.59
C VAL A 63 32.52 27.55 -5.36
N SER A 64 33.61 28.29 -5.57
CA SER A 64 34.89 27.74 -6.00
C SER A 64 35.96 28.15 -5.00
N GLY A 65 36.70 27.18 -4.46
CA GLY A 65 37.52 27.40 -3.27
C GLY A 65 36.68 27.92 -2.10
N ASN A 66 36.91 29.17 -1.70
CA ASN A 66 36.18 29.85 -0.62
C ASN A 66 35.28 31.00 -1.12
N GLU A 67 35.17 31.22 -2.44
CA GLU A 67 34.44 32.36 -3.00
C GLU A 67 33.15 31.92 -3.71
N VAL A 68 32.06 32.67 -3.48
CA VAL A 68 30.77 32.46 -4.17
C VAL A 68 30.86 33.08 -5.56
N ILE A 69 31.09 32.25 -6.58
CA ILE A 69 31.23 32.64 -7.99
C ILE A 69 29.89 32.78 -8.72
N PHE A 70 28.80 32.25 -8.15
CA PHE A 70 27.47 32.42 -8.68
C PHE A 70 26.43 32.40 -7.55
N ARG A 71 25.41 33.25 -7.64
CA ARG A 71 24.22 33.19 -6.80
C ARG A 71 23.00 33.49 -7.67
N LYS A 72 22.01 32.59 -7.63
CA LYS A 72 20.64 32.91 -8.01
C LYS A 72 19.96 33.48 -6.77
N GLU A 73 19.33 34.64 -6.91
CA GLU A 73 18.56 35.25 -5.82
C GLU A 73 17.44 34.33 -5.35
N GLU A 74 17.05 34.47 -4.08
CA GLU A 74 15.95 33.72 -3.48
C GLU A 74 14.70 33.83 -4.35
N SER A 75 14.30 32.70 -4.92
CA SER A 75 13.14 32.60 -5.79
C SER A 75 12.01 32.00 -4.95
N GLN A 76 10.89 32.69 -4.83
CA GLN A 76 9.71 32.10 -4.17
C GLN A 76 9.08 31.05 -5.11
N ILE A 77 8.73 29.89 -4.58
CA ILE A 77 7.88 28.90 -5.26
C ILE A 77 6.49 29.52 -5.42
N GLU A 78 5.90 29.42 -6.61
CA GLU A 78 4.59 29.99 -6.91
C GLU A 78 3.56 29.66 -5.82
N GLU A 79 2.82 30.65 -5.33
CA GLU A 79 1.81 30.44 -4.29
C GLU A 79 0.61 29.66 -4.84
N ARG A 80 0.07 28.78 -4.00
CA ARG A 80 -1.14 27.99 -4.28
C ARG A 80 -2.02 27.99 -3.04
N GLU A 81 -3.33 28.06 -3.23
CA GLU A 81 -4.30 28.13 -2.14
C GLU A 81 -5.40 27.07 -2.32
N LEU A 82 -5.73 26.36 -1.25
CA LEU A 82 -6.88 25.45 -1.19
C LEU A 82 -8.12 26.25 -0.75
N ARG A 83 -9.13 26.32 -1.61
CA ARG A 83 -10.37 27.09 -1.38
C ARG A 83 -11.60 26.19 -1.42
N LEU A 84 -12.56 26.45 -0.54
CA LEU A 84 -13.93 25.92 -0.63
C LEU A 84 -14.75 26.83 -1.54
N VAL A 85 -15.44 26.24 -2.53
CA VAL A 85 -16.26 26.97 -3.53
C VAL A 85 -17.75 26.75 -3.30
N THR A 86 -18.14 25.70 -2.57
CA THR A 86 -19.54 25.51 -2.13
C THR A 86 -19.87 26.45 -0.98
N GLU A 87 -20.93 27.26 -1.15
CA GLU A 87 -21.50 28.07 -0.06
C GLU A 87 -22.02 27.17 1.08
N LEU A 88 -21.69 27.53 2.31
CA LEU A 88 -22.13 26.79 3.51
C LEU A 88 -23.39 27.41 4.10
N PRO A 89 -24.33 26.60 4.66
CA PRO A 89 -25.44 27.12 5.43
C PRO A 89 -24.99 27.84 6.70
N ASP A 90 -25.65 28.94 7.06
CA ASP A 90 -25.38 29.71 8.29
C ASP A 90 -25.49 28.85 9.57
N CYS A 91 -26.42 27.89 9.56
CA CYS A 91 -26.55 26.85 10.58
C CYS A 91 -27.03 25.53 9.96
N CYS A 92 -26.62 24.43 10.58
CA CYS A 92 -27.00 23.06 10.24
C CYS A 92 -27.68 22.39 11.44
N ALA A 93 -28.50 21.36 11.22
CA ALA A 93 -29.02 20.55 12.30
C ALA A 93 -27.92 19.62 12.85
N ALA A 94 -27.86 19.43 14.16
CA ALA A 94 -26.94 18.48 14.78
C ALA A 94 -27.21 17.04 14.28
N GLY A 95 -26.15 16.28 14.00
CA GLY A 95 -26.21 14.94 13.40
C GLY A 95 -26.57 14.90 11.89
N SER A 96 -26.73 16.06 11.22
CA SER A 96 -27.00 16.11 9.78
C SER A 96 -25.73 15.95 8.93
N ASN A 97 -25.88 15.96 7.61
CA ASN A 97 -24.76 15.89 6.66
C ASN A 97 -24.73 17.14 5.77
N LEU A 98 -23.57 17.80 5.69
CA LEU A 98 -23.28 18.69 4.57
C LEU A 98 -23.11 17.85 3.30
N VAL A 99 -23.57 18.34 2.15
CA VAL A 99 -23.53 17.59 0.88
C VAL A 99 -22.90 18.42 -0.24
N ASN A 100 -22.26 17.73 -1.20
CA ASN A 100 -21.68 18.33 -2.39
C ASN A 100 -20.70 19.50 -2.13
N LEU A 101 -19.80 19.34 -1.15
CA LEU A 101 -18.74 20.32 -0.91
C LEU A 101 -17.68 20.19 -2.00
N ILE A 102 -17.36 21.31 -2.65
CA ILE A 102 -16.39 21.38 -3.75
C ILE A 102 -15.22 22.25 -3.31
N PHE A 103 -14.04 21.64 -3.27
CA PHE A 103 -12.77 22.30 -3.01
C PHE A 103 -12.00 22.45 -4.31
N GLN A 104 -11.18 23.50 -4.40
CA GLN A 104 -10.34 23.80 -5.55
C GLN A 104 -8.97 24.29 -5.08
N VAL A 105 -7.91 23.91 -5.79
CA VAL A 105 -6.59 24.54 -5.62
C VAL A 105 -6.42 25.60 -6.71
N THR A 106 -6.21 26.85 -6.30
CA THR A 106 -5.97 27.96 -7.21
C THR A 106 -4.55 28.50 -7.11
N ASP A 107 -4.06 29.12 -8.17
CA ASP A 107 -2.86 29.96 -8.16
C ASP A 107 -3.09 31.36 -7.58
N SER A 108 -2.02 32.14 -7.51
CA SER A 108 -2.01 33.54 -7.04
C SER A 108 -2.97 34.43 -7.81
N ASP A 109 -3.27 34.10 -9.07
CA ASP A 109 -4.16 34.84 -9.95
C ASP A 109 -5.63 34.35 -9.81
N GLY A 110 -5.86 33.35 -8.95
CA GLY A 110 -7.16 32.74 -8.71
C GLY A 110 -7.58 31.71 -9.76
N SER A 111 -6.69 31.32 -10.68
CA SER A 111 -6.97 30.32 -11.71
C SER A 111 -6.79 28.89 -11.17
N LEU A 112 -7.60 27.95 -11.65
CA LEU A 112 -7.61 26.57 -11.19
C LEU A 112 -6.35 25.80 -11.62
N ASP A 113 -5.57 25.26 -10.68
CA ASP A 113 -4.38 24.48 -11.01
C ASP A 113 -4.74 23.04 -11.41
N THR A 114 -5.00 22.86 -12.70
CA THR A 114 -5.37 21.56 -13.29
C THR A 114 -4.29 20.48 -13.20
N ARG A 115 -3.04 20.83 -12.82
CA ARG A 115 -1.93 19.88 -12.65
C ARG A 115 -2.07 19.05 -11.38
N ILE A 116 -2.85 19.50 -10.40
CA ILE A 116 -3.19 18.73 -9.19
C ILE A 116 -4.30 17.75 -9.55
N HIS A 117 -3.90 16.57 -10.03
CA HIS A 117 -4.80 15.53 -10.51
C HIS A 117 -4.34 14.16 -10.00
N HIS A 118 -5.30 13.36 -9.56
CA HIS A 118 -5.10 11.99 -9.11
C HIS A 118 -5.03 11.06 -10.32
N ASP A 119 -3.82 10.56 -10.62
CA ASP A 119 -3.62 9.57 -11.69
C ASP A 119 -2.99 8.30 -11.12
N GLU A 120 -3.79 7.23 -11.06
CA GLU A 120 -3.35 5.90 -10.64
C GLU A 120 -2.31 5.30 -11.59
N LYS A 121 -2.33 5.65 -12.89
CA LYS A 121 -1.45 5.06 -13.91
C LYS A 121 -0.01 5.55 -13.82
N SER A 122 0.19 6.81 -13.40
CA SER A 122 1.51 7.36 -13.11
C SER A 122 1.92 7.27 -11.63
N GLY A 123 1.09 6.68 -10.77
CA GLY A 123 1.30 6.69 -9.31
C GLY A 123 1.19 8.10 -8.68
N CYS A 124 0.51 9.02 -9.36
CA CYS A 124 0.39 10.41 -8.97
C CYS A 124 -0.86 10.65 -8.10
N PHE A 125 -0.82 10.14 -6.86
CA PHE A 125 -1.95 10.20 -5.93
C PHE A 125 -2.11 11.58 -5.26
N HIS A 126 -2.91 12.45 -5.85
CA HIS A 126 -3.36 13.71 -5.24
C HIS A 126 -4.71 13.50 -4.53
N THR A 127 -4.75 13.66 -3.20
CA THR A 127 -5.97 13.44 -2.40
C THR A 127 -6.14 14.52 -1.34
N MET A 128 -7.38 14.86 -1.03
CA MET A 128 -7.77 15.71 0.08
C MET A 128 -8.14 14.86 1.30
N CYS A 129 -7.77 15.32 2.48
CA CYS A 129 -8.16 14.76 3.77
C CYS A 129 -9.00 15.80 4.54
N ILE A 130 -9.92 15.33 5.39
CA ILE A 130 -10.68 16.16 6.34
C ILE A 130 -10.49 15.57 7.74
N GLU A 131 -10.03 16.39 8.67
CA GLU A 131 -9.88 16.08 10.10
C GLU A 131 -10.86 16.94 10.92
N SER A 132 -11.49 16.34 11.94
CA SER A 132 -12.24 17.07 12.97
C SER A 132 -11.34 17.27 14.18
N ASP A 133 -11.43 18.43 14.83
CA ASP A 133 -10.72 18.74 16.08
C ASP A 133 -11.05 17.74 17.23
N SER A 134 -12.07 16.89 17.05
CA SER A 134 -12.58 15.92 18.04
C SER A 134 -12.20 14.44 17.80
N SER A 135 -11.43 14.10 16.76
CA SER A 135 -11.20 12.70 16.34
C SER A 135 -9.74 12.26 16.41
N SER A 136 -9.48 11.10 17.01
CA SER A 136 -8.16 10.43 16.97
C SER A 136 -7.82 9.93 15.55
N VAL A 137 -6.54 10.06 15.19
CA VAL A 137 -6.03 10.10 13.80
C VAL A 137 -5.90 8.72 13.15
N GLU A 138 -7.00 7.96 12.99
CA GLU A 138 -6.93 6.59 12.42
C GLU A 138 -7.84 6.26 11.21
N ASN A 139 -8.79 7.11 10.80
CA ASN A 139 -9.59 6.86 9.58
C ASN A 139 -10.10 8.15 8.89
N ALA A 140 -9.20 9.08 8.57
CA ALA A 140 -9.56 10.24 7.75
C ALA A 140 -9.91 9.80 6.31
N ILE A 141 -11.18 9.95 5.91
CA ILE A 141 -11.65 9.64 4.55
C ILE A 141 -10.90 10.53 3.55
N ARG A 142 -10.40 9.91 2.48
CA ARG A 142 -9.63 10.57 1.43
C ARG A 142 -10.46 10.74 0.17
N TYR A 143 -10.42 11.93 -0.41
CA TYR A 143 -11.15 12.28 -1.63
C TYR A 143 -10.15 12.64 -2.73
N ALA A 144 -10.30 12.10 -3.95
CA ALA A 144 -9.37 12.37 -5.04
C ALA A 144 -9.51 13.80 -5.59
N PHE A 145 -8.39 14.43 -5.97
CA PHE A 145 -8.42 15.63 -6.80
C PHE A 145 -8.51 15.26 -8.28
N VAL A 146 -9.44 15.88 -9.01
CA VAL A 146 -9.63 15.74 -10.45
C VAL A 146 -9.45 17.12 -11.07
N HIS A 147 -8.27 17.34 -11.68
CA HIS A 147 -7.91 18.58 -12.37
C HIS A 147 -8.06 19.84 -11.50
N GLY A 148 -7.44 19.83 -10.33
CA GLY A 148 -7.45 20.94 -9.37
C GLY A 148 -8.68 20.98 -8.46
N SER A 149 -9.76 20.23 -8.76
CA SER A 149 -10.98 20.21 -7.94
C SER A 149 -11.17 18.88 -7.20
N CYS A 150 -11.60 18.94 -5.94
CA CYS A 150 -11.99 17.79 -5.14
C CYS A 150 -13.47 17.91 -4.74
N LYS A 151 -14.23 16.82 -4.84
CA LYS A 151 -15.66 16.78 -4.49
C LYS A 151 -15.90 15.83 -3.32
N VAL A 152 -16.55 16.34 -2.29
CA VAL A 152 -16.98 15.59 -1.10
C VAL A 152 -18.50 15.42 -1.20
N PRO A 153 -19.01 14.20 -1.45
CA PRO A 153 -20.44 13.97 -1.63
C PRO A 153 -21.22 14.22 -0.35
N SER A 154 -20.67 13.83 0.80
CA SER A 154 -21.24 14.10 2.13
C SER A 154 -20.15 14.21 3.20
N LEU A 155 -20.34 15.14 4.15
CA LEU A 155 -19.56 15.31 5.37
C LEU A 155 -20.52 15.31 6.58
N SER A 156 -20.36 14.36 7.48
CA SER A 156 -21.23 14.20 8.66
C SER A 156 -20.87 15.21 9.76
N LEU A 157 -21.89 15.85 10.32
CA LEU A 157 -21.78 16.79 11.42
C LEU A 157 -22.01 16.09 12.78
N PRO A 158 -21.45 16.59 13.89
CA PRO A 158 -21.61 15.97 15.19
C PRO A 158 -23.05 16.06 15.70
N GLU A 159 -23.45 15.12 16.54
CA GLU A 159 -24.76 15.09 17.20
C GLU A 159 -24.94 16.16 18.29
N ASN A 160 -23.85 16.81 18.69
CA ASN A 160 -23.85 17.88 19.70
C ASN A 160 -24.05 19.26 19.06
N GLU A 161 -24.67 20.17 19.80
CA GLU A 161 -24.74 21.60 19.44
C GLU A 161 -23.38 22.29 19.59
N GLY A 162 -23.08 23.28 18.74
CA GLY A 162 -21.86 24.07 18.83
C GLY A 162 -21.28 24.51 17.49
N VAL A 163 -20.13 25.18 17.54
CA VAL A 163 -19.34 25.52 16.36
C VAL A 163 -18.20 24.51 16.23
N PHE A 164 -18.20 23.76 15.13
CA PHE A 164 -17.16 22.78 14.82
C PHE A 164 -16.23 23.32 13.74
N SER A 165 -14.95 22.97 13.86
CA SER A 165 -13.91 23.31 12.89
C SER A 165 -13.34 22.02 12.32
N TYR A 166 -13.28 21.99 10.99
CA TYR A 166 -12.74 20.90 10.20
C TYR A 166 -11.50 21.38 9.48
N ARG A 167 -10.37 20.73 9.72
CA ARG A 167 -9.13 20.99 8.97
C ARG A 167 -9.17 20.19 7.67
N VAL A 168 -9.08 20.89 6.56
CA VAL A 168 -9.06 20.30 5.20
C VAL A 168 -7.68 20.53 4.61
N PHE A 169 -7.03 19.49 4.08
CA PHE A 169 -5.66 19.60 3.56
C PHE A 169 -5.34 18.62 2.42
N HIS A 170 -4.33 18.96 1.63
CA HIS A 170 -3.82 18.12 0.54
C HIS A 170 -2.74 17.13 1.03
N SER A 171 -2.85 15.86 0.65
CA SER A 171 -2.03 14.76 1.18
C SER A 171 -0.54 14.83 0.85
N ARG A 172 -0.16 15.39 -0.30
CA ARG A 172 1.25 15.59 -0.71
C ARG A 172 1.81 16.96 -0.36
N TYR A 173 0.95 17.92 -0.04
CA TYR A 173 1.28 19.33 0.10
C TYR A 173 0.58 19.87 1.35
N PRO A 174 1.05 19.53 2.57
CA PRO A 174 0.36 19.87 3.82
C PRO A 174 0.21 21.38 4.05
N GLU A 175 1.00 22.21 3.37
CA GLU A 175 0.85 23.66 3.31
C GLU A 175 -0.47 24.09 2.64
N LEU A 176 -0.98 23.31 1.68
CA LEU A 176 -2.30 23.51 1.08
C LEU A 176 -3.38 22.98 2.04
N HIS A 177 -3.79 23.85 2.97
CA HIS A 177 -4.80 23.55 3.96
C HIS A 177 -5.69 24.76 4.27
N MET A 178 -6.88 24.49 4.78
CA MET A 178 -7.81 25.49 5.30
C MET A 178 -8.63 24.93 6.46
N SER A 179 -9.32 25.80 7.21
CA SER A 179 -10.27 25.40 8.26
C SER A 179 -11.69 25.79 7.86
N VAL A 180 -12.56 24.79 7.72
CA VAL A 180 -14.00 24.97 7.48
C VAL A 180 -14.72 25.01 8.82
N LYS A 181 -15.47 26.08 9.10
CA LYS A 181 -16.27 26.22 10.33
C LYS A 181 -17.75 26.01 10.04
N VAL A 182 -18.42 25.21 10.88
CA VAL A 182 -19.84 24.87 10.74
C VAL A 182 -20.54 25.01 12.09
N THR A 183 -21.68 25.71 12.11
CA THR A 183 -22.51 25.88 13.32
C THR A 183 -23.62 24.84 13.32
N CYS A 184 -23.70 24.00 14.35
CA CYS A 184 -24.77 23.01 14.54
C CYS A 184 -25.75 23.46 15.63
N ALA A 185 -27.04 23.37 15.31
CA ALA A 185 -28.18 23.77 16.14
C ALA A 185 -29.06 22.56 16.49
N PRO A 186 -29.88 22.63 17.56
CA PRO A 186 -30.67 21.48 18.01
C PRO A 186 -31.71 21.04 16.98
N THR A 187 -31.81 19.72 16.82
CA THR A 187 -32.89 19.08 16.08
C THR A 187 -34.12 18.99 16.98
N PHE A 188 -35.02 19.98 16.88
CA PHE A 188 -36.28 19.97 17.63
C PHE A 188 -37.24 18.88 17.11
N GLU A 189 -37.29 17.73 17.77
CA GLU A 189 -38.46 16.86 17.68
C GLU A 189 -39.66 17.56 18.33
N ARG A 190 -40.69 17.86 17.54
CA ARG A 190 -41.96 18.38 18.03
C ARG A 190 -42.92 17.23 18.25
N ASP A 191 -43.05 16.83 19.51
CA ASP A 191 -44.03 15.81 19.90
C ASP A 191 -45.39 16.41 20.35
N GLU A 192 -46.41 15.56 20.23
CA GLU A 192 -47.78 15.64 20.80
C GLU A 192 -48.68 16.89 20.62
N ILE A 193 -49.72 16.75 19.78
CA ILE A 193 -51.17 16.88 20.12
C ILE A 193 -51.93 15.95 19.13
N GLY A 194 -52.91 15.09 19.45
CA GLY A 194 -53.54 14.70 20.71
C GLY A 194 -54.97 14.15 20.45
N TYR A 195 -55.30 12.97 21.01
CA TYR A 195 -56.63 12.35 21.17
C TYR A 195 -57.27 11.42 20.10
N SER A 196 -57.69 10.25 20.62
CA SER A 196 -58.87 9.41 20.27
C SER A 196 -58.76 8.26 19.26
N THR A 197 -58.61 7.04 19.78
CA THR A 197 -59.01 5.76 19.16
C THR A 197 -60.54 5.56 19.22
N PRO A 198 -61.19 4.82 18.30
CA PRO A 198 -61.37 3.37 18.54
C PRO A 198 -61.49 2.43 17.31
N HIS A 199 -60.98 1.19 17.50
CA HIS A 199 -61.49 -0.11 16.99
C HIS A 199 -61.56 -0.49 15.49
N SER A 200 -60.73 -1.50 15.17
CA SER A 200 -61.12 -2.81 14.57
C SER A 200 -61.37 -3.00 13.05
N ARG A 201 -60.60 -3.98 12.52
CA ARG A 201 -60.99 -5.13 11.64
C ARG A 201 -60.69 -5.09 10.11
N THR A 202 -59.93 -6.12 9.69
CA THR A 202 -59.97 -6.87 8.39
C THR A 202 -59.54 -6.22 7.06
N THR A 203 -58.40 -6.68 6.50
CA THR A 203 -58.14 -7.27 5.14
C THR A 203 -58.93 -6.82 3.88
N PRO A 204 -58.41 -7.02 2.63
CA PRO A 204 -57.04 -6.94 2.08
C PRO A 204 -57.03 -6.09 0.72
N PRO A 205 -56.02 -6.13 -0.19
CA PRO A 205 -55.91 -5.16 -1.31
C PRO A 205 -56.43 -5.64 -2.69
N PRO A 206 -56.58 -4.70 -3.66
CA PRO A 206 -56.18 -4.89 -5.08
C PRO A 206 -55.37 -3.67 -5.60
N GLU A 207 -54.25 -3.81 -6.32
CA GLU A 207 -54.04 -4.17 -7.75
C GLU A 207 -54.18 -3.04 -8.80
N SER A 208 -53.20 -3.03 -9.72
CA SER A 208 -53.26 -2.62 -11.14
C SER A 208 -53.21 -1.12 -11.53
N GLY A 209 -52.38 -0.80 -12.54
CA GLY A 209 -52.40 0.51 -13.22
C GLY A 209 -51.11 0.96 -13.95
N MET A 210 -50.67 0.25 -15.01
CA MET A 210 -49.74 0.80 -16.04
C MET A 210 -50.54 1.20 -17.28
N PRO A 211 -50.31 2.40 -17.88
CA PRO A 211 -49.47 2.50 -19.11
C PRO A 211 -48.76 3.89 -19.31
N SER A 212 -47.91 4.16 -20.31
CA SER A 212 -46.92 3.37 -21.10
C SER A 212 -46.07 4.28 -22.03
N ILE A 213 -44.77 4.02 -22.11
CA ILE A 213 -43.85 4.15 -23.29
C ILE A 213 -43.79 5.47 -24.10
N THR A 214 -42.58 6.04 -24.20
CA THR A 214 -42.02 6.54 -25.48
C THR A 214 -40.50 6.38 -25.53
N ASN A 215 -39.99 5.68 -26.55
CA ASN A 215 -38.55 5.44 -26.77
C ASN A 215 -37.97 6.38 -27.83
N SER A 216 -36.68 6.72 -27.71
CA SER A 216 -35.79 7.01 -28.85
C SER A 216 -34.32 6.84 -28.43
N SER A 217 -33.69 5.75 -28.91
CA SER A 217 -32.37 5.68 -29.60
C SER A 217 -31.15 6.43 -28.99
N VAL A 218 -29.94 5.88 -28.79
CA VAL A 218 -29.24 4.70 -29.39
C VAL A 218 -28.19 4.13 -28.39
N THR A 219 -28.00 2.80 -28.34
CA THR A 219 -26.93 2.04 -27.64
C THR A 219 -25.92 1.44 -28.68
N PRO A 220 -24.89 0.61 -28.37
CA PRO A 220 -24.27 0.11 -27.11
C PRO A 220 -22.72 0.37 -27.10
N CYS A 221 -21.81 -0.25 -26.32
CA CYS A 221 -21.76 -1.41 -25.42
C CYS A 221 -20.60 -1.14 -24.41
N SER A 222 -20.63 -1.53 -23.14
CA SER A 222 -20.73 -2.92 -22.69
C SER A 222 -20.96 -3.00 -21.17
N GLN A 223 -21.91 -3.83 -20.75
CA GLN A 223 -22.07 -4.29 -19.36
C GLN A 223 -22.14 -5.82 -19.42
N PHE A 224 -21.14 -6.51 -18.86
CA PHE A 224 -21.19 -7.96 -18.71
C PHE A 224 -21.98 -8.30 -17.44
N GLY A 225 -23.28 -8.54 -17.62
CA GLY A 225 -24.14 -9.06 -16.57
C GLY A 225 -23.82 -10.51 -16.24
N VAL A 226 -23.84 -10.85 -14.95
CA VAL A 226 -23.67 -12.24 -14.47
C VAL A 226 -24.83 -13.09 -14.98
N LEU A 227 -24.53 -14.09 -15.82
CA LEU A 227 -25.53 -15.08 -16.25
C LEU A 227 -25.90 -15.99 -15.08
N ALA A 228 -27.11 -15.82 -14.57
CA ALA A 228 -27.67 -16.70 -13.56
C ALA A 228 -28.00 -18.07 -14.20
N ILE A 229 -27.23 -19.10 -13.85
CA ILE A 229 -27.53 -20.49 -14.22
C ILE A 229 -28.84 -20.88 -13.53
N ARG A 230 -29.94 -20.91 -14.29
CA ARG A 230 -31.20 -21.50 -13.84
C ARG A 230 -31.05 -23.03 -13.86
N SER A 231 -30.80 -23.61 -12.70
CA SER A 231 -30.93 -25.05 -12.50
C SER A 231 -32.36 -25.48 -12.77
N SER A 232 -32.62 -26.10 -13.92
CA SER A 232 -33.91 -26.73 -14.24
C SER A 232 -34.15 -27.91 -13.30
N SER A 233 -34.81 -27.64 -12.18
CA SER A 233 -35.24 -28.65 -11.23
C SER A 233 -36.25 -29.59 -11.88
N LEU A 234 -35.82 -30.79 -12.26
CA LEU A 234 -36.69 -31.91 -12.57
C LEU A 234 -37.41 -32.36 -11.28
N ALA A 235 -38.48 -31.65 -10.93
CA ALA A 235 -39.41 -32.10 -9.92
C ALA A 235 -40.16 -33.33 -10.45
N LEU A 236 -39.78 -34.52 -9.99
CA LEU A 236 -40.56 -35.74 -10.21
C LEU A 236 -41.88 -35.65 -9.45
N SER A 237 -42.89 -35.00 -10.04
CA SER A 237 -44.28 -35.22 -9.68
C SER A 237 -44.75 -36.54 -10.31
N SER A 238 -45.07 -37.50 -9.45
CA SER A 238 -45.49 -38.84 -9.88
C SER A 238 -46.88 -38.84 -10.52
N GLN A 239 -46.95 -38.79 -11.86
CA GLN A 239 -48.12 -39.25 -12.61
C GLN A 239 -47.71 -40.08 -13.84
N THR A 240 -48.15 -41.33 -13.86
CA THR A 240 -47.89 -42.29 -14.92
C THR A 240 -48.79 -42.05 -16.13
N GLY A 241 -48.48 -41.01 -16.92
CA GLY A 241 -49.00 -40.84 -18.27
C GLY A 241 -47.99 -41.38 -19.29
N LEU A 242 -48.45 -42.04 -20.35
CA LEU A 242 -47.61 -42.38 -21.51
C LEU A 242 -47.17 -41.08 -22.18
N MET A 243 -45.96 -40.60 -21.86
CA MET A 243 -45.32 -39.54 -22.63
C MET A 243 -45.10 -40.04 -24.06
N ASP A 244 -45.52 -39.25 -25.04
CA ASP A 244 -45.27 -39.54 -26.44
C ASP A 244 -43.76 -39.53 -26.71
N ILE A 245 -43.26 -40.67 -27.20
CA ILE A 245 -41.84 -40.86 -27.53
C ILE A 245 -41.40 -39.84 -28.58
N ALA A 246 -42.30 -39.43 -29.49
CA ALA A 246 -42.00 -38.37 -30.46
C ALA A 246 -41.75 -37.03 -29.77
N GLN A 247 -42.63 -36.61 -28.86
CA GLN A 247 -42.52 -35.34 -28.14
C GLN A 247 -41.28 -35.28 -27.23
N TYR A 248 -40.93 -36.38 -26.56
CA TYR A 248 -39.69 -36.48 -25.77
C TYR A 248 -38.44 -36.42 -26.67
N THR A 249 -38.49 -37.04 -27.85
CA THR A 249 -37.39 -37.01 -28.82
C THR A 249 -37.19 -35.61 -29.41
N GLU A 250 -38.26 -34.86 -29.67
CA GLU A 250 -38.17 -33.47 -30.16
C GLU A 250 -37.51 -32.56 -29.12
N SER A 251 -37.95 -32.63 -27.85
CA SER A 251 -37.36 -31.85 -26.75
C SER A 251 -35.88 -32.18 -26.50
N LEU A 252 -35.48 -33.44 -26.67
CA LEU A 252 -34.07 -33.84 -26.63
C LEU A 252 -33.24 -33.21 -27.76
N LYS A 253 -33.77 -33.16 -28.99
CA LYS A 253 -33.08 -32.50 -30.12
C LYS A 253 -32.93 -31.00 -29.88
N GLU A 254 -33.98 -30.33 -29.38
CA GLU A 254 -33.91 -28.90 -29.04
C GLU A 254 -32.83 -28.63 -27.99
N THR A 255 -32.77 -29.47 -26.95
CA THR A 255 -31.75 -29.35 -25.89
C THR A 255 -30.33 -29.55 -26.45
N ILE A 256 -30.12 -30.57 -27.29
CA ILE A 256 -28.83 -30.85 -27.94
C ILE A 256 -28.40 -29.68 -28.83
N ASN A 257 -29.32 -29.10 -29.61
CA ASN A 257 -29.03 -27.93 -30.44
C ASN A 257 -28.63 -26.72 -29.58
N SER A 258 -29.32 -26.45 -28.46
CA SER A 258 -28.95 -25.35 -27.57
C SER A 258 -27.61 -25.56 -26.86
N ASP A 259 -27.27 -26.79 -26.50
CA ASP A 259 -25.96 -27.13 -25.93
C ASP A 259 -24.82 -26.99 -26.97
N GLU A 260 -25.12 -27.26 -28.25
CA GLU A 260 -24.16 -27.07 -29.35
C GLU A 260 -23.94 -25.58 -29.66
N GLU A 261 -24.98 -24.74 -29.65
CA GLU A 261 -24.85 -23.28 -29.74
C GLU A 261 -24.03 -22.71 -28.56
N LEU A 262 -24.32 -23.14 -27.33
CA LEU A 262 -23.56 -22.75 -26.13
C LEU A 262 -22.08 -23.16 -26.21
N ARG A 263 -21.77 -24.34 -26.76
CA ARG A 263 -20.38 -24.76 -27.00
C ARG A 263 -19.67 -23.86 -28.00
N VAL A 264 -20.33 -23.49 -29.10
CA VAL A 264 -19.74 -22.57 -30.11
C VAL A 264 -19.47 -21.19 -29.53
N GLU A 265 -20.38 -20.67 -28.69
CA GLU A 265 -20.17 -19.38 -28.02
C GLU A 265 -19.06 -19.44 -26.96
N LEU A 266 -18.97 -20.54 -26.21
CA LEU A 266 -17.89 -20.77 -25.23
C LEU A 266 -16.51 -20.89 -25.90
N ASP A 267 -16.37 -21.63 -27.00
CA ASP A 267 -15.13 -21.74 -27.76
C ASP A 267 -14.69 -20.38 -28.33
N LYS A 268 -15.65 -19.57 -28.81
CA LYS A 268 -15.39 -18.19 -29.26
C LYS A 268 -14.92 -17.29 -28.12
N CYS A 269 -15.50 -17.43 -26.94
CA CYS A 269 -15.11 -16.69 -25.73
C CYS A 269 -13.71 -17.09 -25.26
N LEU A 270 -13.41 -18.39 -25.19
CA LEU A 270 -12.09 -18.92 -24.86
C LEU A 270 -11.01 -18.39 -25.81
N LYS A 271 -11.29 -18.36 -27.12
CA LYS A 271 -10.35 -17.83 -28.10
C LYS A 271 -10.07 -16.34 -27.91
N CYS A 272 -11.12 -15.53 -27.67
CA CYS A 272 -10.96 -14.11 -27.36
C CYS A 272 -10.10 -13.88 -26.10
N LEU A 273 -10.27 -14.71 -25.06
CA LEU A 273 -9.46 -14.65 -23.84
C LEU A 273 -8.01 -15.09 -24.06
N GLN A 274 -7.77 -16.07 -24.95
CA GLN A 274 -6.40 -16.46 -25.36
C GLN A 274 -5.71 -15.32 -26.12
N ASP A 275 -6.37 -14.72 -27.11
CA ASP A 275 -5.84 -13.58 -27.86
C ASP A 275 -5.51 -12.38 -26.92
N GLN A 276 -6.36 -12.12 -25.93
CA GLN A 276 -6.11 -11.10 -24.89
C GLN A 276 -4.93 -11.45 -23.97
N HIS A 277 -4.78 -12.73 -23.58
CA HIS A 277 -3.65 -13.19 -22.76
C HIS A 277 -2.33 -13.04 -23.52
N GLU A 278 -2.25 -13.50 -24.78
CA GLU A 278 -1.05 -13.36 -25.61
C GLU A 278 -0.68 -11.89 -25.82
N HIS A 279 -1.65 -11.01 -26.06
CA HIS A 279 -1.41 -9.56 -26.15
C HIS A 279 -0.87 -8.98 -24.83
N ALA A 280 -1.44 -9.35 -23.68
CA ALA A 280 -0.97 -8.89 -22.38
C ALA A 280 0.44 -9.40 -22.05
N GLU A 281 0.76 -10.64 -22.41
CA GLU A 281 2.08 -11.24 -22.23
C GLU A 281 3.15 -10.58 -23.13
N GLN A 282 2.78 -10.21 -24.36
CA GLN A 282 3.64 -9.42 -25.25
C GLN A 282 3.88 -7.99 -24.73
N GLU A 283 2.85 -7.28 -24.25
CA GLU A 283 3.03 -5.95 -23.66
C GLU A 283 3.86 -6.00 -22.38
N CYS A 284 3.64 -6.98 -21.49
CA CYS A 284 4.50 -7.22 -20.32
C CYS A 284 5.96 -7.45 -20.72
N SER A 285 6.20 -8.28 -21.74
CA SER A 285 7.56 -8.53 -22.27
C SER A 285 8.20 -7.26 -22.84
N ARG A 286 7.42 -6.43 -23.55
CA ARG A 286 7.88 -5.15 -24.12
C ARG A 286 8.21 -4.12 -23.04
N LEU A 287 7.38 -4.03 -22.01
CA LEU A 287 7.62 -3.19 -20.83
C LEU A 287 8.85 -3.66 -20.04
N GLN A 288 9.02 -4.96 -19.84
CA GLN A 288 10.18 -5.53 -19.15
C GLN A 288 11.49 -5.23 -19.90
N ALA A 289 11.51 -5.41 -21.22
CA ALA A 289 12.65 -5.03 -22.06
C ALA A 289 12.92 -3.51 -22.06
N SER A 290 11.88 -2.68 -21.87
CA SER A 290 12.03 -1.24 -21.70
C SER A 290 12.56 -0.83 -20.32
N LEU A 291 12.37 -1.64 -19.27
CA LEU A 291 12.87 -1.39 -17.92
C LEU A 291 14.27 -1.95 -17.66
N GLU A 292 14.70 -2.99 -18.38
CA GLU A 292 16.04 -3.60 -18.21
C GLU A 292 17.19 -2.57 -18.27
N PRO A 293 17.23 -1.64 -19.26
CA PRO A 293 18.27 -0.59 -19.31
C PRO A 293 18.22 0.38 -18.12
N LEU A 294 17.03 0.67 -17.60
CA LEU A 294 16.83 1.56 -16.44
C LEU A 294 17.32 0.87 -15.15
N GLY A 295 16.99 -0.40 -14.94
CA GLY A 295 17.43 -1.18 -13.77
C GLY A 295 18.95 -1.44 -13.73
N ALA A 296 19.61 -1.44 -14.88
CA ALA A 296 21.08 -1.49 -14.97
C ALA A 296 21.74 -0.12 -14.71
N SER A 297 21.09 0.97 -15.11
CA SER A 297 21.64 2.34 -15.03
C SER A 297 21.35 3.03 -13.68
N PHE A 298 20.24 2.68 -13.03
CA PHE A 298 19.77 3.31 -11.79
C PHE A 298 19.37 2.24 -10.75
N PRO A 299 20.31 1.79 -9.90
CA PRO A 299 20.02 0.85 -8.80
C PRO A 299 18.99 1.35 -7.79
N GLU A 300 18.75 2.67 -7.78
CA GLU A 300 17.83 3.40 -6.90
C GLU A 300 16.37 3.37 -7.38
N CYS A 301 16.11 2.97 -8.63
CA CYS A 301 14.76 2.69 -9.13
C CYS A 301 14.25 1.28 -8.76
N LEU A 302 15.10 0.45 -8.15
CA LEU A 302 14.68 -0.83 -7.58
C LEU A 302 13.85 -0.58 -6.31
N SER A 303 12.79 -1.37 -6.12
CA SER A 303 12.10 -1.41 -4.83
C SER A 303 13.07 -1.76 -3.70
N THR A 304 12.82 -1.30 -2.47
CA THR A 304 13.66 -1.60 -1.29
C THR A 304 13.94 -3.10 -1.16
N LYS A 305 12.93 -3.93 -1.50
CA LYS A 305 12.99 -5.40 -1.52
C LYS A 305 13.98 -5.93 -2.57
N GLU A 306 13.97 -5.40 -3.80
CA GLU A 306 14.90 -5.77 -4.87
C GLU A 306 16.34 -5.31 -4.60
N LEU A 307 16.51 -4.15 -3.96
CA LEU A 307 17.81 -3.65 -3.52
C LEU A 307 18.38 -4.53 -2.39
N MET A 308 17.54 -4.94 -1.43
CA MET A 308 17.90 -5.94 -0.42
C MET A 308 18.26 -7.30 -1.04
N MET A 309 17.50 -7.79 -2.04
CA MET A 309 17.85 -9.02 -2.77
C MET A 309 19.26 -8.94 -3.38
N LYS A 310 19.58 -7.82 -4.05
CA LYS A 310 20.91 -7.58 -4.63
C LYS A 310 22.00 -7.56 -3.54
N GLN A 311 21.76 -6.89 -2.41
CA GLN A 311 22.71 -6.90 -1.29
C GLN A 311 22.94 -8.30 -0.70
N ILE A 312 21.90 -9.13 -0.61
CA ILE A 312 22.02 -10.54 -0.18
C ILE A 312 22.82 -11.34 -1.22
N GLU A 313 22.60 -11.11 -2.51
CA GLU A 313 23.36 -11.75 -3.58
C GLU A 313 24.85 -11.45 -3.50
N ASP A 314 25.19 -10.17 -3.37
CA ASP A 314 26.56 -9.66 -3.34
C ASP A 314 27.30 -10.04 -2.04
N LYS A 315 26.66 -9.89 -0.87
CA LYS A 315 27.31 -10.10 0.44
C LYS A 315 27.28 -11.56 0.92
N HIS A 316 26.38 -12.39 0.40
CA HIS A 316 26.14 -13.76 0.90
C HIS A 316 26.12 -14.79 -0.23
N HIS A 317 27.00 -14.63 -1.23
CA HIS A 317 27.12 -15.41 -2.46
C HIS A 317 27.12 -16.95 -2.32
N ASP A 318 27.52 -17.47 -1.16
CA ASP A 318 27.64 -18.90 -0.83
C ASP A 318 26.41 -19.46 -0.10
N THR A 319 25.36 -18.65 0.09
CA THR A 319 24.15 -19.02 0.83
C THR A 319 22.97 -19.39 -0.07
N ALA A 320 22.09 -20.23 0.45
CA ALA A 320 20.78 -20.52 -0.16
C ALA A 320 19.94 -19.25 -0.40
N ALA A 321 20.09 -18.23 0.46
CA ALA A 321 19.44 -16.93 0.31
C ALA A 321 19.89 -16.18 -0.96
N SER A 322 21.19 -16.14 -1.23
CA SER A 322 21.73 -15.54 -2.47
C SER A 322 21.28 -16.29 -3.73
N VAL A 323 21.23 -17.63 -3.68
CA VAL A 323 20.69 -18.43 -4.79
C VAL A 323 19.19 -18.16 -5.00
N PHE A 324 18.41 -18.08 -3.92
CA PHE A 324 16.98 -17.73 -3.99
C PHE A 324 16.76 -16.34 -4.60
N CYS A 325 17.44 -15.30 -4.11
CA CYS A 325 17.36 -13.95 -4.67
C CYS A 325 17.72 -13.92 -6.17
N CYS A 326 18.83 -14.58 -6.54
CA CYS A 326 19.28 -14.63 -7.93
C CYS A 326 18.26 -15.33 -8.85
N LEU A 327 17.58 -16.38 -8.37
CA LEU A 327 16.51 -17.06 -9.11
C LEU A 327 15.25 -16.21 -9.19
N TYR A 328 14.87 -15.56 -8.09
CA TYR A 328 13.70 -14.70 -8.02
C TYR A 328 13.82 -13.49 -8.96
N ARG A 329 15.02 -12.88 -9.05
CA ARG A 329 15.31 -11.74 -9.94
C ARG A 329 15.46 -12.11 -11.42
N LYS A 330 15.99 -13.30 -11.74
CA LYS A 330 16.27 -13.70 -13.14
C LYS A 330 15.10 -14.35 -13.86
N ALA A 331 14.04 -14.73 -13.13
CA ALA A 331 12.89 -15.42 -13.68
C ALA A 331 11.85 -14.41 -14.23
N PRO A 332 11.52 -14.42 -15.53
CA PRO A 332 10.32 -13.76 -16.01
C PRO A 332 9.08 -14.34 -15.28
N PRO A 333 8.04 -13.55 -14.98
CA PRO A 333 6.74 -14.12 -14.64
C PRO A 333 6.32 -15.04 -15.80
N PRO A 334 6.01 -16.35 -15.57
CA PRO A 334 5.56 -16.96 -14.32
C PRO A 334 6.56 -17.91 -13.63
N GLN A 335 7.86 -17.85 -13.93
CA GLN A 335 8.86 -18.75 -13.32
C GLN A 335 9.21 -18.39 -11.86
N SER A 336 9.11 -17.12 -11.46
CA SER A 336 9.15 -16.70 -10.04
C SER A 336 7.97 -17.29 -9.26
N LEU A 337 6.80 -17.34 -9.91
CA LEU A 337 5.56 -17.98 -9.46
C LEU A 337 5.68 -19.51 -9.28
N LEU A 338 6.72 -20.15 -9.82
CA LEU A 338 6.95 -21.60 -9.71
C LEU A 338 7.58 -22.00 -8.35
N LEU A 339 8.23 -21.06 -7.66
CA LEU A 339 8.67 -21.25 -6.26
C LEU A 339 7.50 -21.02 -5.29
N SER A 340 6.68 -19.99 -5.50
CA SER A 340 5.53 -19.69 -4.64
C SER A 340 4.37 -20.69 -4.79
N LYS A 341 4.04 -21.13 -6.02
CA LYS A 341 3.05 -22.21 -6.26
C LYS A 341 3.47 -23.57 -5.67
N LYS A 342 4.76 -23.78 -5.39
CA LYS A 342 5.28 -24.96 -4.68
C LYS A 342 5.48 -24.74 -3.19
N GLY A 343 5.05 -23.60 -2.65
CA GLY A 343 5.03 -23.34 -1.22
C GLY A 343 6.34 -22.83 -0.64
N MET A 344 7.22 -22.18 -1.42
CA MET A 344 8.32 -21.36 -0.89
C MET A 344 7.95 -19.88 -1.02
N PHE A 345 7.86 -19.17 0.12
CA PHE A 345 7.29 -17.83 0.19
C PHE A 345 8.33 -16.71 0.07
N GLY A 346 9.53 -16.91 0.60
CA GLY A 346 10.58 -15.88 0.57
C GLY A 346 11.68 -16.12 1.60
N LEU A 347 12.43 -15.05 1.88
CA LEU A 347 13.37 -14.97 3.00
C LEU A 347 12.76 -14.16 4.13
N VAL A 348 13.11 -14.45 5.39
CA VAL A 348 12.65 -13.67 6.56
C VAL A 348 12.93 -12.17 6.36
N ALA A 349 14.14 -11.82 5.92
CA ALA A 349 14.55 -10.44 5.63
C ALA A 349 13.77 -9.72 4.50
N LEU A 350 12.93 -10.43 3.73
CA LEU A 350 12.20 -9.88 2.57
C LEU A 350 10.68 -9.96 2.70
N LEU A 351 10.15 -10.55 3.77
CA LEU A 351 8.71 -10.78 3.97
C LEU A 351 8.01 -9.70 4.82
N GLY A 352 8.75 -8.73 5.36
CA GLY A 352 8.19 -7.63 6.12
C GLY A 352 9.08 -6.39 6.09
N SER A 353 8.49 -5.24 6.35
CA SER A 353 9.16 -3.94 6.48
C SER A 353 9.01 -3.39 7.91
N VAL A 354 9.79 -2.36 8.24
CA VAL A 354 9.81 -1.75 9.57
C VAL A 354 9.86 -0.24 9.40
N ALA A 355 9.07 0.50 10.17
CA ALA A 355 8.89 1.95 10.02
C ALA A 355 10.16 2.79 10.32
N SER A 356 11.16 2.27 11.05
CA SER A 356 12.38 3.00 11.39
C SER A 356 13.66 2.17 11.29
N THR A 357 14.76 2.84 10.98
CA THR A 357 16.10 2.22 10.87
C THR A 357 16.62 1.70 12.21
N SER A 358 16.32 2.39 13.32
CA SER A 358 16.72 1.96 14.68
C SER A 358 16.04 0.64 15.05
N LEU A 359 14.73 0.54 14.83
CA LEU A 359 13.98 -0.69 15.08
C LEU A 359 14.40 -1.81 14.12
N SER A 360 14.56 -1.50 12.83
CA SER A 360 15.06 -2.47 11.84
C SER A 360 16.42 -3.06 12.23
N ARG A 361 17.35 -2.21 12.70
CA ARG A 361 18.66 -2.64 13.20
C ARG A 361 18.53 -3.58 14.38
N VAL A 362 17.91 -3.15 15.48
CA VAL A 362 17.87 -3.95 16.73
C VAL A 362 17.11 -5.27 16.56
N LEU A 363 16.04 -5.29 15.75
CA LEU A 363 15.33 -6.53 15.44
C LEU A 363 16.16 -7.48 14.56
N SER A 364 16.96 -6.96 13.62
CA SER A 364 17.87 -7.79 12.82
C SER A 364 19.04 -8.36 13.63
N GLU A 365 19.54 -7.61 14.62
CA GLU A 365 20.56 -8.04 15.57
C GLU A 365 20.00 -9.08 16.55
N TYR A 366 18.76 -8.89 17.03
CA TYR A 366 18.04 -9.88 17.84
C TYR A 366 17.78 -11.20 17.11
N LEU A 367 17.30 -11.16 15.86
CA LEU A 367 17.08 -12.38 15.08
C LEU A 367 18.38 -13.06 14.65
N GLY A 368 19.42 -12.27 14.41
CA GLY A 368 20.71 -12.74 13.92
C GLY A 368 20.70 -13.10 12.42
N LYS A 369 21.91 -13.16 11.85
CA LYS A 369 22.13 -13.35 10.41
C LYS A 369 21.45 -14.60 9.85
N ASP A 370 21.58 -15.74 10.53
CA ASP A 370 21.10 -17.03 10.00
C ASP A 370 19.57 -17.09 9.93
N THR A 371 18.88 -16.51 10.92
CA THR A 371 17.41 -16.37 10.93
C THR A 371 16.97 -15.41 9.83
N MET A 372 17.61 -14.25 9.68
CA MET A 372 17.28 -13.26 8.65
C MET A 372 17.44 -13.80 7.22
N LEU A 373 18.45 -14.66 6.99
CA LEU A 373 18.70 -15.34 5.71
C LEU A 373 17.97 -16.69 5.56
N SER A 374 17.05 -17.02 6.48
CA SER A 374 16.30 -18.28 6.41
C SER A 374 15.25 -18.26 5.31
N LEU A 375 15.11 -19.39 4.61
CA LEU A 375 14.03 -19.61 3.66
C LEU A 375 12.72 -19.94 4.39
N VAL A 376 11.62 -19.38 3.93
CA VAL A 376 10.29 -19.64 4.49
C VAL A 376 9.46 -20.47 3.51
N CYS A 377 8.88 -21.57 3.98
CA CYS A 377 8.02 -22.44 3.19
C CYS A 377 6.75 -22.86 3.93
N LYS A 378 5.76 -23.36 3.18
CA LYS A 378 4.49 -23.81 3.74
C LYS A 378 4.65 -25.12 4.50
N SER A 379 5.06 -26.16 3.78
CA SER A 379 5.10 -27.54 4.28
C SER A 379 6.41 -27.89 4.98
N SER A 380 6.31 -28.69 6.04
CA SER A 380 7.42 -29.33 6.74
C SER A 380 8.12 -30.45 5.96
N HIS A 381 7.68 -30.76 4.74
CA HIS A 381 8.34 -31.75 3.88
C HIS A 381 9.55 -31.19 3.12
N PHE A 382 9.81 -29.88 3.19
CA PHE A 382 11.03 -29.28 2.63
C PHE A 382 12.25 -29.71 3.44
N GLY A 383 13.29 -30.21 2.77
CA GLY A 383 14.54 -30.62 3.41
C GLY A 383 15.44 -31.39 2.45
N PRO A 384 16.59 -31.94 2.89
CA PRO A 384 17.61 -32.53 2.01
C PRO A 384 17.15 -33.65 1.08
N LYS A 385 15.97 -34.24 1.34
CA LYS A 385 15.36 -35.29 0.52
C LYS A 385 14.32 -34.76 -0.49
N SER A 386 13.85 -33.52 -0.37
CA SER A 386 12.81 -32.96 -1.23
C SER A 386 13.36 -32.50 -2.58
N ASP A 387 12.51 -32.51 -3.60
CA ASP A 387 12.88 -32.13 -4.97
C ASP A 387 13.20 -30.63 -5.06
N GLU A 388 12.55 -29.79 -4.25
CA GLU A 388 12.80 -28.35 -4.18
C GLU A 388 14.18 -28.04 -3.61
N TYR A 389 14.61 -28.76 -2.56
CA TYR A 389 15.96 -28.62 -2.01
C TYR A 389 17.01 -29.05 -3.03
N ARG A 390 16.80 -30.20 -3.70
CA ARG A 390 17.69 -30.67 -4.77
C ARG A 390 17.73 -29.70 -5.94
N LYS A 391 16.58 -29.13 -6.32
CA LYS A 391 16.50 -28.11 -7.36
C LYS A 391 17.32 -26.88 -6.98
N LEU A 392 17.16 -26.34 -5.77
CA LEU A 392 17.95 -25.20 -5.29
C LEU A 392 19.46 -25.48 -5.36
N GLN A 393 19.91 -26.68 -5.01
CA GLN A 393 21.31 -27.10 -5.14
C GLN A 393 21.75 -27.21 -6.62
N SER A 394 20.91 -27.75 -7.52
CA SER A 394 21.23 -27.81 -8.95
C SER A 394 21.26 -26.43 -9.62
N GLU A 395 20.43 -25.49 -9.18
CA GLU A 395 20.42 -24.11 -9.66
C GLU A 395 21.61 -23.31 -9.10
N ALA A 396 22.04 -23.59 -7.87
CA ALA A 396 23.32 -23.06 -7.38
C ALA A 396 24.47 -23.51 -8.30
N ALA A 397 24.52 -24.80 -8.64
CA ALA A 397 25.53 -25.36 -9.54
C ALA A 397 25.43 -24.82 -10.97
N SER A 398 24.22 -24.59 -11.52
CA SER A 398 24.03 -23.99 -12.84
C SER A 398 24.54 -22.53 -12.91
N LEU A 399 24.44 -21.81 -11.78
CA LEU A 399 25.00 -20.48 -11.57
C LEU A 399 26.51 -20.47 -11.25
N GLY A 400 27.19 -21.63 -11.23
CA GLY A 400 28.60 -21.76 -10.87
C GLY A 400 28.89 -21.51 -9.38
N ARG A 401 27.86 -21.58 -8.53
CA ARG A 401 27.91 -21.37 -7.08
C ARG A 401 27.84 -22.70 -6.33
N SER A 402 28.26 -22.71 -5.07
CA SER A 402 28.06 -23.83 -4.15
C SER A 402 27.42 -23.31 -2.87
N ILE A 403 26.39 -23.99 -2.38
CA ILE A 403 25.81 -23.69 -1.07
C ILE A 403 26.67 -24.42 -0.02
N THR A 404 27.68 -23.72 0.48
CA THR A 404 28.72 -24.23 1.38
C THR A 404 28.19 -24.52 2.79
N ASN A 405 27.26 -23.68 3.25
CA ASN A 405 26.76 -23.66 4.61
C ASN A 405 25.39 -24.36 4.72
N ARG A 406 25.15 -24.99 5.89
CA ARG A 406 23.79 -25.39 6.25
C ARG A 406 22.95 -24.13 6.41
N PHE A 407 21.76 -24.12 5.84
CA PHE A 407 20.83 -23.00 5.95
C PHE A 407 19.56 -23.44 6.69
N LEU A 408 19.00 -22.52 7.46
CA LEU A 408 17.74 -22.73 8.17
C LEU A 408 16.55 -22.55 7.19
N VAL A 409 15.54 -23.40 7.36
CA VAL A 409 14.28 -23.34 6.65
C VAL A 409 13.16 -23.33 7.68
N ILE A 410 12.30 -22.31 7.61
CA ILE A 410 11.20 -22.10 8.53
C ILE A 410 9.90 -22.52 7.83
N CYS A 411 9.25 -23.54 8.38
CA CYS A 411 8.03 -24.13 7.80
C CYS A 411 6.81 -23.60 8.55
N LEU A 412 5.89 -22.90 7.89
CA LEU A 412 4.69 -22.33 8.52
C LEU A 412 3.82 -23.40 9.19
N ASP A 413 3.68 -24.56 8.54
CA ASP A 413 2.89 -25.69 9.06
C ASP A 413 3.57 -26.44 10.22
N ALA A 414 4.86 -26.16 10.51
CA ALA A 414 5.59 -26.75 11.64
C ALA A 414 5.64 -25.83 12.86
N ILE A 415 5.43 -24.52 12.69
CA ILE A 415 5.40 -23.56 13.79
C ILE A 415 4.06 -23.67 14.51
N ARG A 416 4.07 -23.59 15.85
CA ARG A 416 2.84 -23.43 16.64
C ARG A 416 2.32 -22.00 16.46
N PRO A 417 1.14 -21.79 15.83
CA PRO A 417 0.62 -20.45 15.60
C PRO A 417 0.13 -19.80 16.90
N TRP A 418 0.11 -18.47 16.90
CA TRP A 418 -0.67 -17.67 17.85
C TRP A 418 -2.16 -18.02 17.76
N ARG A 419 -2.84 -18.13 18.91
CA ARG A 419 -4.25 -18.56 18.99
C ARG A 419 -5.17 -17.63 19.77
N ASN A 420 -4.64 -16.60 20.44
CA ASN A 420 -5.44 -15.74 21.31
C ASN A 420 -6.18 -14.63 20.53
N GLY A 421 -6.05 -14.62 19.19
CA GLY A 421 -6.81 -13.75 18.30
C GLY A 421 -6.02 -12.58 17.72
N LEU A 422 -6.69 -11.86 16.82
CA LEU A 422 -6.18 -10.68 16.12
C LEU A 422 -6.93 -9.44 16.57
N VAL A 423 -6.30 -8.28 16.44
CA VAL A 423 -6.94 -6.98 16.65
C VAL A 423 -8.08 -6.82 15.65
N LYS A 424 -9.29 -6.55 16.15
CA LYS A 424 -10.50 -6.50 15.33
C LYS A 424 -10.43 -5.32 14.35
N ASN A 425 -10.70 -5.59 13.07
CA ASN A 425 -10.67 -4.63 11.96
C ASN A 425 -9.28 -3.98 11.68
N ASP A 426 -8.18 -4.48 12.26
CA ASP A 426 -6.84 -3.98 11.94
C ASP A 426 -6.39 -4.48 10.55
N PRO A 427 -6.04 -3.58 9.60
CA PRO A 427 -5.67 -3.97 8.24
C PRO A 427 -4.33 -4.72 8.17
N GLN A 428 -3.47 -4.57 9.18
CA GLN A 428 -2.19 -5.26 9.31
C GLN A 428 -2.29 -6.63 9.99
N LYS A 429 -3.50 -7.08 10.35
CA LYS A 429 -3.78 -8.33 11.06
C LYS A 429 -2.89 -8.51 12.30
N ARG A 430 -2.71 -7.44 13.09
CA ARG A 430 -1.91 -7.46 14.33
C ARG A 430 -2.47 -8.44 15.36
N LEU A 431 -1.59 -9.05 16.14
CA LEU A 431 -1.96 -9.98 17.20
C LEU A 431 -2.59 -9.21 18.37
N ALA A 432 -3.70 -9.71 18.91
CA ALA A 432 -4.32 -9.14 20.11
C ALA A 432 -3.52 -9.60 21.35
N MET A 433 -2.54 -8.80 21.77
CA MET A 433 -1.64 -9.08 22.89
C MET A 433 -1.88 -8.05 24.01
N ASP A 434 -1.91 -8.51 25.25
CA ASP A 434 -2.11 -7.64 26.42
C ASP A 434 -0.83 -6.85 26.71
N ASN A 435 -0.95 -5.53 26.90
CA ASN A 435 0.20 -4.70 27.28
C ASN A 435 0.66 -5.04 28.72
N PRO A 436 1.96 -4.89 29.04
CA PRO A 436 2.46 -5.08 30.38
C PRO A 436 2.17 -3.85 31.27
N TYR A 437 1.87 -4.11 32.53
CA TYR A 437 1.59 -3.08 33.55
C TYR A 437 2.45 -3.32 34.80
N LEU A 438 2.75 -2.24 35.51
CA LEU A 438 3.39 -2.28 36.82
C LEU A 438 2.43 -2.86 37.89
N PRO A 439 2.93 -3.33 39.05
CA PRO A 439 2.09 -3.93 40.10
C PRO A 439 1.01 -3.01 40.70
N ASN A 440 1.11 -1.70 40.47
CA ASN A 440 0.13 -0.70 40.86
C ASN A 440 -0.97 -0.46 39.80
N GLY A 441 -0.85 -1.06 38.61
CA GLY A 441 -1.77 -0.91 37.48
C GLY A 441 -1.35 0.13 36.42
N ASP A 442 -0.26 0.88 36.65
CA ASP A 442 0.22 1.86 35.67
C ASP A 442 0.92 1.18 34.46
N PRO A 443 0.86 1.74 33.25
CA PRO A 443 1.62 1.24 32.10
C PRO A 443 3.13 1.26 32.39
N ILE A 444 3.88 0.25 31.92
CA ILE A 444 5.35 0.27 32.06
C ILE A 444 5.95 1.43 31.26
N PRO A 445 6.74 2.33 31.88
CA PRO A 445 7.37 3.45 31.20
C PRO A 445 8.24 3.02 30.00
N GLY A 446 8.14 3.78 28.91
CA GLY A 446 8.95 3.55 27.70
C GLY A 446 8.57 2.34 26.85
N PHE A 447 7.61 1.50 27.26
CA PHE A 447 7.11 0.39 26.42
C PHE A 447 6.46 0.94 25.13
N LYS A 448 6.80 0.34 23.99
CA LYS A 448 6.33 0.75 22.65
C LYS A 448 5.41 -0.28 22.00
N GLY A 449 5.37 -1.51 22.52
CA GLY A 449 4.60 -2.62 21.94
C GLY A 449 5.46 -3.86 21.71
N TYR A 450 4.83 -4.88 21.12
CA TYR A 450 5.49 -6.13 20.75
C TYR A 450 6.08 -6.08 19.34
N ALA A 451 7.32 -6.54 19.18
CA ALA A 451 8.04 -6.52 17.91
C ALA A 451 7.27 -7.20 16.76
N VAL A 452 6.58 -8.31 17.06
CA VAL A 452 5.71 -9.04 16.12
C VAL A 452 4.61 -8.18 15.48
N ASN A 453 4.17 -7.12 16.15
CA ASN A 453 3.14 -6.17 15.66
C ASN A 453 3.72 -4.89 15.02
N MET A 454 5.05 -4.69 15.09
CA MET A 454 5.76 -3.56 14.48
C MET A 454 6.37 -3.87 13.10
N ILE A 455 6.28 -5.12 12.66
CA ILE A 455 6.60 -5.50 11.28
C ILE A 455 5.37 -5.20 10.40
N ASP A 456 5.52 -4.35 9.40
CA ASP A 456 4.46 -4.12 8.41
C ASP A 456 4.57 -5.15 7.28
N LEU A 457 3.43 -5.72 6.90
CA LEU A 457 3.29 -6.69 5.81
C LEU A 457 2.59 -6.02 4.63
N ALA A 458 3.07 -6.25 3.40
CA ALA A 458 2.36 -5.82 2.20
C ALA A 458 1.15 -6.72 1.93
N SER A 459 0.26 -6.27 1.04
CA SER A 459 -1.03 -6.91 0.75
C SER A 459 -0.88 -8.36 0.27
N GLU A 460 0.18 -8.65 -0.47
CA GLU A 460 0.53 -9.97 -0.99
C GLU A 460 0.91 -10.92 0.16
N GLU A 461 1.81 -10.49 1.04
CA GLU A 461 2.22 -11.24 2.23
C GLU A 461 1.08 -11.42 3.25
N LEU A 462 0.17 -10.45 3.41
CA LEU A 462 -1.02 -10.57 4.26
C LEU A 462 -2.00 -11.67 3.78
N ASN A 463 -1.89 -12.12 2.53
CA ASN A 463 -2.69 -13.22 1.97
C ASN A 463 -2.01 -14.59 2.09
N ILE A 464 -0.75 -14.65 2.53
CA ILE A 464 -0.04 -15.92 2.73
C ILE A 464 -0.55 -16.60 4.00
N GLN A 465 -0.98 -17.86 3.85
CA GLN A 465 -1.53 -18.69 4.91
C GLN A 465 -0.91 -20.10 4.95
N SER A 466 -0.71 -20.58 6.18
CA SER A 466 -0.49 -21.99 6.52
C SER A 466 -1.64 -22.89 6.04
N SER A 467 -1.42 -24.20 6.03
CA SER A 467 -2.45 -25.20 5.73
C SER A 467 -3.59 -25.22 6.75
N SER A 468 -3.40 -24.61 7.93
CA SER A 468 -4.42 -24.42 8.97
C SER A 468 -5.09 -23.03 8.95
N GLY A 469 -4.82 -22.20 7.93
CA GLY A 469 -5.48 -20.90 7.73
C GLY A 469 -4.90 -19.71 8.52
N TYR A 470 -3.90 -19.93 9.38
CA TYR A 470 -3.17 -18.86 10.06
C TYR A 470 -2.21 -18.15 9.11
N GLY A 471 -2.16 -16.82 9.19
CA GLY A 471 -1.30 -15.95 8.38
C GLY A 471 0.17 -15.92 8.82
N LEU A 472 0.98 -15.13 8.09
CA LEU A 472 2.41 -14.97 8.40
C LEU A 472 2.69 -14.34 9.76
N ARG A 473 1.82 -13.46 10.27
CA ARG A 473 2.06 -12.81 11.56
C ARG A 473 1.88 -13.80 12.70
N GLU A 474 0.80 -14.58 12.65
CA GLU A 474 0.46 -15.60 13.64
C GLU A 474 1.41 -16.81 13.60
N THR A 475 2.06 -17.08 12.46
CA THR A 475 2.99 -18.20 12.27
C THR A 475 4.44 -17.75 12.29
N LEU A 476 4.96 -17.23 11.17
CA LEU A 476 6.36 -16.86 11.00
C LEU A 476 6.81 -15.82 12.02
N LEU A 477 6.15 -14.66 12.06
CA LEU A 477 6.64 -13.52 12.85
C LEU A 477 6.52 -13.82 14.35
N TYR A 478 5.40 -14.39 14.81
CA TYR A 478 5.28 -14.88 16.18
C TYR A 478 6.26 -16.02 16.49
N GLY A 479 6.57 -16.88 15.52
CA GLY A 479 7.54 -17.96 15.69
C GLY A 479 8.99 -17.50 15.89
N VAL A 480 9.36 -16.31 15.35
CA VAL A 480 10.73 -15.77 15.48
C VAL A 480 10.87 -14.65 16.52
N PHE A 481 9.80 -13.90 16.81
CA PHE A 481 9.80 -12.84 17.82
C PHE A 481 9.10 -13.24 19.13
N GLY A 482 8.15 -14.17 19.10
CA GLY A 482 7.34 -14.51 20.29
C GLY A 482 6.68 -13.28 20.90
N GLU A 483 6.90 -13.09 22.21
CA GLU A 483 6.42 -11.95 22.99
C GLU A 483 7.50 -10.86 23.17
N LEU A 484 8.48 -10.76 22.26
CA LEU A 484 9.56 -9.76 22.31
C LEU A 484 9.00 -8.34 22.45
N GLN A 485 9.36 -7.69 23.56
CA GLN A 485 8.92 -6.34 23.90
C GLN A 485 9.92 -5.29 23.40
N VAL A 486 9.41 -4.13 22.98
CA VAL A 486 10.23 -3.02 22.48
C VAL A 486 10.08 -1.81 23.40
N TYR A 487 11.21 -1.21 23.77
CA TYR A 487 11.30 -0.05 24.67
C TYR A 487 11.99 1.15 23.99
N GLU A 488 11.71 2.36 24.46
CA GLU A 488 12.35 3.58 23.93
C GLU A 488 13.87 3.62 24.14
N THR A 489 14.33 3.27 25.34
CA THR A 489 15.75 3.33 25.74
C THR A 489 16.13 2.13 26.60
N GLY A 490 17.43 1.87 26.71
CA GLY A 490 17.99 0.85 27.60
C GLY A 490 17.58 1.04 29.07
N GLU A 491 17.55 2.29 29.56
CA GLU A 491 17.12 2.61 30.93
C GLU A 491 15.65 2.20 31.21
N HIS A 492 14.75 2.42 30.23
CA HIS A 492 13.36 1.99 30.34
C HIS A 492 13.24 0.46 30.35
N LEU A 493 14.03 -0.22 29.51
CA LEU A 493 14.08 -1.68 29.46
C LEU A 493 14.60 -2.26 30.78
N GLU A 494 15.69 -1.73 31.32
CA GLU A 494 16.28 -2.19 32.60
C GLU A 494 15.29 -2.02 33.76
N ALA A 495 14.57 -0.89 33.82
CA ALA A 495 13.52 -0.66 34.81
C ALA A 495 12.29 -1.59 34.62
N ALA A 496 12.05 -2.06 33.40
CA ALA A 496 10.95 -2.97 33.08
C ALA A 496 11.26 -4.44 33.39
N LEU A 497 12.52 -4.87 33.35
CA LEU A 497 12.91 -6.28 33.52
C LEU A 497 12.34 -7.01 34.75
N PRO A 498 12.23 -6.39 35.95
CA PRO A 498 11.60 -7.04 37.11
C PRO A 498 10.09 -7.29 36.97
N HIS A 499 9.45 -6.69 35.96
CA HIS A 499 8.01 -6.67 35.75
C HIS A 499 7.56 -7.46 34.51
N ILE A 500 8.49 -7.84 33.63
CA ILE A 500 8.23 -8.75 32.50
C ILE A 500 8.62 -10.18 32.91
N ASN A 501 7.81 -11.17 32.55
CA ASN A 501 7.90 -12.55 33.06
C ASN A 501 9.07 -13.36 32.45
N GLY A 502 10.31 -12.86 32.55
CA GLY A 502 11.50 -13.48 31.96
C GLY A 502 11.54 -13.46 30.43
N GLY A 503 10.65 -12.70 29.78
CA GLY A 503 10.61 -12.57 28.33
C GLY A 503 11.70 -11.67 27.78
N ASP A 504 12.20 -12.00 26.59
CA ASP A 504 13.18 -11.20 25.86
C ASP A 504 12.63 -9.79 25.56
N ALA A 505 13.50 -8.77 25.58
CA ALA A 505 13.17 -7.38 25.33
C ALA A 505 14.29 -6.66 24.55
N VAL A 506 13.93 -5.64 23.78
CA VAL A 506 14.89 -4.76 23.07
C VAL A 506 14.56 -3.29 23.24
N SER A 507 15.56 -2.43 23.06
CA SER A 507 15.41 -0.98 23.10
C SER A 507 15.86 -0.32 21.78
N LEU A 508 15.29 0.85 21.45
CA LEU A 508 15.58 1.53 20.18
C LEU A 508 17.00 2.14 20.09
N ASP A 509 17.64 2.42 21.23
CA ASP A 509 19.05 2.83 21.31
C ASP A 509 20.02 1.65 21.14
N GLY A 510 19.60 0.43 21.49
CA GLY A 510 20.21 -0.82 21.00
C GLY A 510 20.53 -1.90 22.04
N VAL A 511 20.06 -1.78 23.28
CA VAL A 511 20.20 -2.84 24.30
C VAL A 511 19.26 -4.00 23.97
N ILE A 512 19.77 -5.23 24.00
CA ILE A 512 19.00 -6.47 23.83
C ILE A 512 19.10 -7.31 25.10
N ALA A 513 18.00 -7.46 25.84
CA ALA A 513 17.91 -8.38 26.96
C ALA A 513 17.29 -9.71 26.53
N ARG A 514 17.92 -10.81 26.94
CA ARG A 514 17.40 -12.17 26.82
C ARG A 514 17.37 -12.85 28.18
N GLU A 515 16.69 -13.98 28.28
CA GLU A 515 16.67 -14.86 29.48
C GLU A 515 18.08 -15.11 30.09
N ASN A 516 19.13 -15.13 29.26
CA ASN A 516 20.52 -15.40 29.69
C ASN A 516 21.42 -14.15 29.86
N GLY A 517 20.87 -12.93 29.77
CA GLY A 517 21.62 -11.67 29.98
C GLY A 517 21.46 -10.65 28.86
N PHE A 518 22.31 -9.62 28.89
CA PHE A 518 22.28 -8.49 27.95
C PHE A 518 23.30 -8.65 26.82
N ILE A 519 22.96 -8.10 25.65
CA ILE A 519 23.80 -7.93 24.45
C ILE A 519 23.78 -6.46 24.06
#